data_AF-A0A1L3ZBA4-F1
#
_entry.id   AF-A0A1L3ZBA4-F1
#
_cell.length_a   1.000
_cell.length_b   1.000
_cell.length_c   1.000
_cell.angle_alpha   90.00
_cell.angle_beta   90.00
_cell.angle_gamma   90.00
#
_symmetry.space_group_name_H-M   'P 1'
#
loop_
_entity.id
_entity.type
_entity.pdbx_description
1 polymer ?
#
loop_
_entity_poly.entity_id
_entity_poly.type
_entity_poly.pdbx_seq_one_letter_code
_entity_poly.pdbx_strand_id
1 'polypeptide(L)'
;MLGMEVSSFAERHSMDRAALAEDPLLEAIVSYRQGVADFTANAPDDRDSADAYAEKSYRPARRVLKAWNAPALTFVGAVSALKMAKDADLNDDSEVVSAMVKAALGYFESVR
;
A
#
# COMPACT_ATOMS: atom_id res chain seq x y z
N MET A 1 -37.48 3.21 -5.71
CA MET A 1 -36.29 3.05 -6.57
C MET A 1 -35.05 3.28 -5.70
N LEU A 2 -34.65 2.28 -4.91
CA LEU A 2 -33.59 2.38 -3.87
C LEU A 2 -32.69 1.11 -3.83
N GLY A 3 -32.66 0.34 -4.92
CA GLY A 3 -32.00 -0.98 -4.96
C GLY A 3 -30.73 -1.05 -5.81
N MET A 4 -30.29 0.04 -6.45
CA MET A 4 -29.21 0.00 -7.44
C MET A 4 -27.87 0.53 -6.93
N GLU A 5 -27.86 1.33 -5.85
CA GLU A 5 -26.62 1.91 -5.31
C GLU A 5 -25.89 0.98 -4.32
N VAL A 6 -26.64 0.17 -3.56
CA VAL A 6 -26.08 -0.73 -2.54
C VAL A 6 -25.31 -1.90 -3.17
N SER A 7 -25.78 -2.42 -4.32
CA SER A 7 -25.12 -3.49 -5.07
C SER A 7 -23.75 -3.07 -5.59
N SER A 8 -23.64 -1.84 -6.10
CA SER A 8 -22.39 -1.30 -6.64
C SER A 8 -21.31 -1.11 -5.55
N PHE A 9 -21.70 -0.77 -4.33
CA PHE A 9 -20.75 -0.64 -3.21
C PHE A 9 -20.25 -1.99 -2.71
N ALA A 10 -21.14 -2.96 -2.52
CA ALA A 10 -20.77 -4.30 -2.08
C ALA A 10 -19.90 -5.04 -3.12
N GLU A 11 -20.20 -4.88 -4.42
CA GLU A 11 -19.41 -5.45 -5.51
C GLU A 11 -18.01 -4.84 -5.59
N ARG A 12 -17.88 -3.51 -5.49
CA ARG A 12 -16.56 -2.84 -5.43
C ARG A 12 -15.75 -3.32 -4.23
N HIS A 13 -16.37 -3.38 -3.05
CA HIS A 13 -15.68 -3.81 -1.83
C HIS A 13 -15.26 -5.29 -1.86
N SER A 14 -15.99 -6.13 -2.59
CA SER A 14 -15.64 -7.53 -2.84
C SER A 14 -14.48 -7.65 -3.85
N MET A 15 -14.50 -6.87 -4.93
CA MET A 15 -13.41 -6.79 -5.91
C MET A 15 -12.11 -6.27 -5.29
N ASP A 16 -12.19 -5.24 -4.44
CA ASP A 16 -11.04 -4.71 -3.71
C ASP A 16 -10.42 -5.77 -2.79
N ARG A 17 -11.25 -6.60 -2.14
CA ARG A 17 -10.77 -7.73 -1.32
C ARG A 17 -10.17 -8.87 -2.14
N ALA A 18 -10.76 -9.20 -3.30
CA ALA A 18 -10.20 -10.22 -4.18
C ALA A 18 -8.84 -9.78 -4.74
N ALA A 19 -8.71 -8.52 -5.18
CA ALA A 19 -7.44 -7.96 -5.63
C ALA A 19 -6.37 -7.94 -4.52
N LEU A 20 -6.76 -7.68 -3.26
CA LEU A 20 -5.86 -7.79 -2.10
C LEU A 20 -5.40 -9.23 -1.85
N ALA A 21 -6.28 -10.21 -2.01
CA ALA A 21 -5.94 -11.62 -1.83
C ALA A 21 -5.05 -12.16 -2.98
N GLU A 22 -5.18 -11.60 -4.18
CA GLU A 22 -4.40 -11.99 -5.35
C GLU A 22 -3.04 -11.28 -5.45
N ASP A 23 -2.87 -10.12 -4.79
CA ASP A 23 -1.66 -9.32 -4.88
C ASP A 23 -1.07 -8.98 -3.50
N PRO A 24 -0.11 -9.77 -3.00
CA PRO A 24 0.56 -9.53 -1.72
C PRO A 24 1.23 -8.15 -1.61
N LEU A 25 1.62 -7.54 -2.74
CA LEU A 25 2.16 -6.18 -2.74
C LEU A 25 1.07 -5.17 -2.42
N LEU A 26 -0.12 -5.34 -3.02
CA LEU A 26 -1.26 -4.47 -2.76
C LEU A 26 -1.67 -4.52 -1.29
N GLU A 27 -1.65 -5.70 -0.68
CA GLU A 27 -1.87 -5.87 0.77
C GLU A 27 -0.84 -5.08 1.58
N ALA A 28 0.46 -5.23 1.28
CA ALA A 28 1.51 -4.50 1.98
C ALA A 28 1.36 -2.97 1.86
N ILE A 29 0.97 -2.46 0.68
CA ILE A 29 0.71 -1.04 0.45
C ILE A 29 -0.48 -0.56 1.29
N VAL A 30 -1.57 -1.34 1.34
CA VAL A 30 -2.74 -1.01 2.16
C VAL A 30 -2.39 -1.01 3.64
N SER A 31 -1.67 -2.02 4.14
CA SER A 31 -1.21 -2.06 5.53
C SER A 31 -0.35 -0.85 5.90
N TYR A 32 0.55 -0.43 5.00
CA TYR A 32 1.35 0.77 5.21
C TYR A 32 0.48 2.03 5.32
N ARG A 33 -0.45 2.23 4.38
CA ARG A 33 -1.35 3.39 4.37
C ARG A 33 -2.25 3.42 5.61
N GLN A 34 -2.76 2.28 6.03
CA GLN A 34 -3.54 2.15 7.27
C GLN A 34 -2.70 2.49 8.50
N GLY A 35 -1.45 2.00 8.57
CA GLY A 35 -0.54 2.33 9.66
C GLY A 35 -0.19 3.82 9.71
N VAL A 36 -0.01 4.48 8.57
CA VAL A 36 0.26 5.93 8.51
C VAL A 36 -0.97 6.71 8.96
N ALA A 37 -2.17 6.31 8.53
CA ALA A 37 -3.41 6.93 8.98
C ALA A 37 -3.62 6.77 10.49
N ASP A 38 -3.37 5.58 11.04
CA ASP A 38 -3.42 5.31 12.48
C ASP A 38 -2.40 6.16 13.25
N PHE A 39 -1.16 6.22 12.79
CA PHE A 39 -0.13 7.10 13.37
C PHE A 39 -0.58 8.57 13.37
N THR A 40 -1.10 9.05 12.24
CA THR A 40 -1.51 10.45 12.09
C THR A 40 -2.66 10.81 13.03
N ALA A 41 -3.56 9.86 13.30
CA ALA A 41 -4.72 10.08 14.16
C ALA A 41 -4.39 9.93 15.66
N ASN A 42 -3.46 9.03 16.00
CA ASN A 42 -3.34 8.50 17.37
C ASN A 42 -1.93 8.64 17.99
N ALA A 43 -0.91 9.08 17.24
CA ALA A 43 0.44 9.20 17.78
C ALA A 43 0.48 10.24 18.92
N PRO A 44 1.18 9.94 20.04
CA PRO A 44 1.46 10.92 21.08
C PRO A 44 2.27 12.12 20.55
N ASP A 45 2.12 13.28 21.20
CA ASP A 45 2.83 14.51 20.80
C ASP A 45 4.33 14.48 21.14
N ASP A 46 4.74 13.68 22.13
CA ASP A 46 6.15 13.58 22.51
C ASP A 46 6.91 12.68 21.54
N ARG A 47 8.13 13.11 21.21
CA ARG A 47 8.95 12.48 20.17
C ARG A 47 9.21 11.00 20.42
N ASP A 48 9.54 10.62 21.65
CA ASP A 48 9.95 9.24 21.96
C ASP A 48 8.76 8.28 21.93
N SER A 49 7.60 8.70 22.44
CA SER A 49 6.38 7.90 22.38
C SER A 49 5.79 7.88 20.96
N ALA A 50 5.90 8.97 20.20
CA ALA A 50 5.59 8.97 18.78
C ALA A 50 6.47 7.95 18.03
N ASP A 51 7.78 7.94 18.28
CA ASP A 51 8.70 6.98 17.66
C ASP A 51 8.29 5.53 17.98
N ALA A 52 8.01 5.24 19.25
CA ALA A 52 7.52 3.94 19.70
C ALA A 52 6.15 3.57 19.11
N TYR A 53 5.28 4.55 18.86
CA TYR A 53 3.99 4.36 18.19
C TYR A 53 4.20 4.03 16.70
N ALA A 54 5.11 4.73 16.02
CA ALA A 54 5.47 4.45 14.63
C ALA A 54 5.98 3.01 14.41
N GLU A 55 6.76 2.48 15.38
CA GLU A 55 7.24 1.10 15.38
C GLU A 55 6.13 0.05 15.46
N LYS A 56 4.97 0.42 16.02
CA LYS A 56 3.79 -0.45 16.15
C LYS A 56 2.76 -0.24 15.04
N SER A 57 2.79 0.90 14.36
CA SER A 57 1.84 1.25 13.30
C SER A 57 2.42 1.00 11.90
N TYR A 58 3.06 1.99 11.27
CA TYR A 58 3.44 1.93 9.86
C TYR A 58 4.83 1.36 9.58
N ARG A 59 5.78 1.45 10.52
CA ARG A 59 7.17 1.04 10.25
C ARG A 59 7.32 -0.44 9.87
N PRO A 60 6.57 -1.39 10.47
CA PRO A 60 6.60 -2.79 10.03
C PRO A 60 6.23 -2.96 8.55
N ALA A 61 5.12 -2.38 8.10
CA ALA A 61 4.68 -2.44 6.71
C ALA A 61 5.67 -1.70 5.78
N ARG A 62 6.23 -0.57 6.22
CA ARG A 62 7.30 0.12 5.48
C ARG A 62 8.51 -0.78 5.23
N ARG A 63 8.96 -1.54 6.24
CA ARG A 63 10.08 -2.49 6.09
C ARG A 63 9.77 -3.58 5.06
N VAL A 64 8.52 -4.05 5.00
CA VAL A 64 8.07 -4.99 3.96
C VAL A 64 8.17 -4.35 2.57
N LEU A 65 7.65 -3.13 2.39
CA LEU A 65 7.72 -2.41 1.11
C LEU A 65 9.17 -2.15 0.67
N LYS A 66 10.03 -1.75 1.60
CA LYS A 66 11.47 -1.52 1.35
C LYS A 66 12.18 -2.81 0.90
N ALA A 67 11.85 -3.95 1.51
CA ALA A 67 12.45 -5.23 1.19
C ALA A 67 11.81 -5.91 -0.04
N TRP A 68 10.78 -5.31 -0.63
CA TRP A 68 10.02 -5.92 -1.70
C TRP A 68 10.88 -6.13 -2.95
N ASN A 69 10.89 -7.37 -3.46
CA ASN A 69 11.73 -7.76 -4.58
C ASN A 69 11.01 -8.59 -5.65
N ALA A 70 9.68 -8.75 -5.52
CA ALA A 70 8.85 -9.47 -6.48
C ALA A 70 8.02 -8.49 -7.34
N PRO A 71 7.64 -8.88 -8.57
CA PRO A 71 6.65 -8.17 -9.36
C PRO A 71 5.32 -8.00 -8.62
N ALA A 72 4.53 -6.98 -8.97
CA ALA A 72 3.10 -6.99 -8.68
C ALA A 72 2.43 -8.13 -9.48
N LEU A 73 1.34 -8.69 -8.95
CA LEU A 73 0.64 -9.81 -9.60
C LEU A 73 -0.58 -9.36 -10.40
N THR A 74 -1.05 -8.14 -10.14
CA THR A 74 -2.24 -7.57 -10.78
C THR A 74 -1.97 -6.17 -11.34
N PHE A 75 -2.79 -5.75 -12.31
CA PHE A 75 -2.74 -4.38 -12.83
C PHE A 75 -2.98 -3.35 -11.72
N VAL A 76 -3.91 -3.63 -10.81
CA VAL A 76 -4.24 -2.75 -9.68
C VAL A 76 -3.05 -2.64 -8.72
N GLY A 77 -2.37 -3.75 -8.41
CA GLY A 77 -1.15 -3.74 -7.60
C GLY A 77 -0.02 -2.96 -8.27
N ALA A 78 0.20 -3.16 -9.57
CA ALA A 78 1.23 -2.43 -10.33
C ALA A 78 0.99 -0.90 -10.33
N VAL A 79 -0.25 -0.46 -10.59
CA VAL A 79 -0.60 0.97 -10.53
C VAL A 79 -0.49 1.52 -9.10
N SER A 80 -0.87 0.72 -8.11
CA SER A 80 -0.77 1.11 -6.69
C SER A 80 0.70 1.23 -6.26
N ALA A 81 1.58 0.38 -6.75
CA ALA A 81 3.01 0.48 -6.55
C ALA A 81 3.57 1.79 -7.15
N LEU A 82 3.18 2.17 -8.38
CA LEU A 82 3.60 3.45 -8.95
C LEU A 82 3.12 4.66 -8.13
N LYS A 83 1.88 4.63 -7.63
CA LYS A 83 1.37 5.68 -6.73
C LYS A 83 2.14 5.71 -5.42
N MET A 84 2.48 4.55 -4.86
CA MET A 84 3.30 4.45 -3.65
C MET A 84 4.72 4.97 -3.88
N ALA A 85 5.33 4.68 -5.04
CA ALA A 85 6.63 5.22 -5.41
C ALA A 85 6.61 6.76 -5.45
N LYS A 86 5.59 7.35 -6.07
CA LYS A 86 5.41 8.81 -6.08
C LYS A 86 5.30 9.39 -4.66
N ASP A 87 4.51 8.75 -3.79
CA ASP A 87 4.35 9.20 -2.41
C ASP A 87 5.67 9.07 -1.62
N ALA A 88 6.43 7.99 -1.85
CA ALA A 88 7.73 7.76 -1.24
C ALA A 88 8.79 8.78 -1.67
N ASP A 89 8.79 9.17 -2.95
CA ASP A 89 9.69 10.19 -3.51
C ASP A 89 9.49 11.56 -2.82
N LEU A 90 8.23 11.95 -2.57
CA LEU A 90 7.90 13.17 -1.82
C LEU A 90 8.39 13.16 -0.36
N ASN A 91 8.73 11.98 0.18
CA ASN A 91 9.20 11.79 1.55
C ASN A 91 10.68 11.35 1.61
N ASP A 92 11.44 11.52 0.52
CA ASP A 92 12.85 11.11 0.38
C ASP A 92 13.11 9.62 0.68
N ASP A 93 12.12 8.75 0.46
CA ASP A 93 12.20 7.31 0.73
C ASP A 93 12.64 6.52 -0.52
N SER A 94 13.86 6.79 -0.98
CA SER A 94 14.42 6.23 -2.23
C SER A 94 14.42 4.69 -2.29
N GLU A 95 14.50 4.02 -1.14
CA GLU A 95 14.48 2.55 -1.08
C GLU A 95 13.09 2.00 -1.43
N VAL A 96 12.03 2.60 -0.90
CA VAL A 96 10.65 2.26 -1.27
C VAL A 96 10.36 2.66 -2.71
N VAL A 97 10.84 3.83 -3.17
CA VAL A 97 10.72 4.23 -4.59
C VAL A 97 11.28 3.14 -5.51
N SER A 98 12.51 2.70 -5.26
CA SER A 98 13.17 1.67 -6.09
C SER A 98 12.40 0.35 -6.10
N ALA A 99 11.96 -0.11 -4.91
CA ALA A 99 11.22 -1.38 -4.78
C ALA A 99 9.89 -1.34 -5.52
N MET A 100 9.12 -0.26 -5.37
CA MET A 100 7.79 -0.14 -5.98
C MET A 100 7.85 0.03 -7.50
N VAL A 101 8.82 0.79 -8.01
CA VAL A 101 9.03 0.91 -9.47
C VAL A 101 9.39 -0.46 -10.08
N LYS A 102 10.30 -1.21 -9.45
CA LYS A 102 10.65 -2.57 -9.90
C LYS A 102 9.44 -3.50 -9.91
N ALA A 103 8.62 -3.46 -8.87
CA ALA A 103 7.44 -4.31 -8.78
C ALA A 103 6.43 -4.00 -9.89
N ALA A 104 6.19 -2.73 -10.18
CA ALA A 104 5.30 -2.30 -11.26
C ALA A 104 5.86 -2.70 -12.65
N LEU A 105 7.15 -2.45 -12.89
CA LEU A 105 7.80 -2.84 -14.15
C LEU A 105 7.72 -4.34 -14.38
N GLY A 106 8.00 -5.16 -13.36
CA GLY A 106 7.93 -6.62 -13.48
C GLY A 106 6.55 -7.12 -13.91
N TYR A 107 5.47 -6.50 -13.42
CA TYR A 107 4.12 -6.81 -13.89
C TYR A 107 3.95 -6.44 -15.37
N PHE A 108 4.27 -5.19 -15.75
CA PHE A 108 4.07 -4.71 -17.11
C PHE A 108 4.91 -5.46 -18.15
N GLU A 109 6.10 -5.93 -17.76
CA GLU A 109 6.94 -6.79 -18.59
C GLU A 109 6.36 -8.20 -18.77
N SER A 110 5.69 -8.75 -17.76
CA SER A 110 5.09 -10.10 -17.82
C SER A 110 3.83 -10.19 -18.67
N VAL A 111 3.09 -9.08 -18.82
CA VAL A 111 1.83 -9.02 -19.59
C VAL A 111 2.02 -8.54 -21.03
N ARG A 112 3.28 -8.39 -21.45
CA ARG A 112 3.67 -8.03 -22.81
C ARG A 112 3.76 -9.26 -23.71
#